data_AF-A0A4Y2D5L3-F1
#
_entry.id   AF-A0A4Y2D5L3-F1
#
_cell.length_a   1.000
_cell.length_b   1.000
_cell.length_c   1.000
_cell.angle_alpha   90.00
_cell.angle_beta   90.00
_cell.angle_gamma   90.00
#
_symmetry.space_group_name_H-M   'P 1'
#
loop_
_entity.id
_entity.type
_entity.pdbx_description
1 polymer ?
#
loop_
_entity_poly.entity_id
_entity_poly.type
_entity_poly.pdbx_seq_one_letter_code
_entity_poly.pdbx_strand_id
1 'polypeptide(L)'
;MSRLLQMASKLEMRAVIRFFGQKRCNSTFIGSWYGENAIWCQAISKRRNVFKNGHTNIHEAYREGKPSTSTNVEIIAHVNERILSNRHVMFDQSANELDISHGNVHKITFERLEIPDVCSKLNSSNPKNPFSASLNYVNVTK
;
A
#
# COMPACT_ATOMS: atom_id res chain seq x y z
N MET A 1 -32.46 -2.25 -24.32
CA MET A 1 -31.00 -2.35 -24.48
C MET A 1 -30.32 -1.65 -23.30
N SER A 2 -30.04 -2.36 -22.22
CA SER A 2 -29.30 -1.83 -21.07
C SER A 2 -27.81 -2.00 -21.32
N ARG A 3 -27.11 -0.90 -21.57
CA ARG A 3 -25.66 -0.86 -21.71
C ARG A 3 -25.06 -1.09 -20.31
N LEU A 4 -24.58 -2.30 -20.03
CA LEU A 4 -23.87 -2.62 -18.79
C LEU A 4 -22.66 -1.69 -18.68
N LEU A 5 -22.43 -1.09 -17.51
CA LEU A 5 -21.24 -0.26 -17.25
C LEU A 5 -20.04 -1.19 -17.15
N GLN A 6 -19.50 -1.60 -18.29
CA GLN A 6 -18.60 -2.74 -18.37
C GLN A 6 -17.19 -2.47 -17.83
N MET A 7 -16.87 -1.26 -17.34
CA MET A 7 -15.61 -0.99 -16.61
C MET A 7 -15.81 0.11 -15.55
N ALA A 8 -16.66 -0.14 -14.55
CA ALA A 8 -16.82 0.83 -13.47
C ALA A 8 -15.66 0.76 -12.47
N SER A 9 -14.99 1.89 -12.24
CA SER A 9 -13.99 2.01 -11.19
C SER A 9 -14.60 1.73 -9.82
N LYS A 10 -13.83 1.15 -8.88
CA LYS A 10 -14.26 0.95 -7.48
C LYS A 10 -14.78 2.24 -6.83
N LEU A 11 -14.27 3.39 -7.28
CA LEU A 11 -14.72 4.71 -6.84
C LEU A 11 -16.11 5.06 -7.38
N GLU A 12 -16.36 4.84 -8.67
CA GLU A 12 -17.65 5.06 -9.32
C GLU A 12 -18.73 4.17 -8.69
N MET A 13 -18.43 2.89 -8.47
CA MET A 13 -19.36 1.98 -7.80
C MET A 13 -19.72 2.45 -6.39
N ARG A 14 -18.76 3.01 -5.64
CA ARG A 14 -19.03 3.60 -4.31
C ARG A 14 -19.87 4.88 -4.40
N ALA A 15 -19.67 5.70 -5.42
CA ALA A 15 -20.48 6.89 -5.67
C ALA A 15 -21.94 6.50 -5.98
N VAL A 16 -22.14 5.48 -6.81
CA VAL A 16 -23.46 4.95 -7.15
C VAL A 16 -24.15 4.32 -5.94
N ILE A 17 -23.41 3.58 -5.10
CA ILE A 17 -23.94 3.05 -3.83
C ILE A 17 -24.37 4.18 -2.89
N ARG A 18 -23.62 5.29 -2.82
CA ARG A 18 -23.99 6.46 -2.01
C ARG A 18 -25.29 7.08 -2.53
N PHE A 19 -25.37 7.31 -3.83
CA PHE A 19 -26.54 7.90 -4.49
C PHE A 19 -27.80 7.04 -4.29
N PHE A 20 -27.73 5.74 -4.60
CA PHE A 20 -28.87 4.84 -4.44
C PHE A 20 -29.13 4.42 -2.99
N GLY A 21 -28.16 4.58 -2.10
CA GLY A 21 -28.33 4.41 -0.66
C GLY A 21 -29.33 5.41 -0.08
N GLN A 22 -29.32 6.66 -0.57
CA GLN A 22 -30.31 7.68 -0.21
C GLN A 22 -31.71 7.34 -0.75
N LYS A 23 -31.78 6.74 -1.94
CA LYS A 23 -33.03 6.34 -2.61
C LYS A 23 -33.61 5.00 -2.09
N ARG A 24 -32.96 4.35 -1.11
CA ARG A 24 -33.34 3.05 -0.53
C ARG A 24 -33.49 1.90 -1.54
N CYS A 25 -32.71 1.89 -2.63
CA CYS A 25 -32.77 0.80 -3.61
C CYS A 25 -32.21 -0.52 -3.05
N ASN A 26 -32.66 -1.65 -3.61
CA ASN A 26 -32.16 -2.98 -3.23
C ASN A 26 -30.71 -3.20 -3.70
N SER A 27 -29.92 -3.94 -2.91
CA SER A 27 -28.51 -4.24 -3.25
C SER A 27 -28.39 -5.05 -4.53
N THR A 28 -29.31 -5.99 -4.76
CA THR A 28 -29.38 -6.81 -5.99
C THR A 28 -29.62 -5.95 -7.24
N PHE A 29 -30.45 -4.92 -7.11
CA PHE A 29 -30.73 -3.97 -8.19
C PHE A 29 -29.50 -3.11 -8.53
N ILE A 30 -28.68 -2.76 -7.53
CA ILE A 30 -27.42 -2.03 -7.77
C ILE A 30 -26.38 -2.96 -8.41
N GLY A 31 -26.30 -4.22 -7.96
CA GLY A 31 -25.37 -5.21 -8.51
C GLY A 31 -25.63 -5.55 -9.98
N SER A 32 -26.90 -5.62 -10.41
CA SER A 32 -27.24 -6.01 -11.78
C SER A 32 -26.73 -5.05 -12.87
N TRP A 33 -26.47 -3.78 -12.54
CA TRP A 33 -25.97 -2.77 -13.49
C TRP A 33 -24.51 -2.97 -13.91
N TYR A 34 -23.74 -3.66 -13.07
CA TYR A 34 -22.30 -3.85 -13.25
C TYR A 34 -21.94 -5.23 -13.82
N GLY A 35 -22.93 -6.13 -13.96
CA GLY A 35 -22.72 -7.47 -14.50
C GLY A 35 -21.64 -8.24 -13.74
N GLU A 36 -20.62 -8.72 -14.45
CA GLU A 36 -19.50 -9.48 -13.88
C GLU A 36 -18.58 -8.64 -12.97
N ASN A 37 -18.57 -7.31 -13.16
CA ASN A 37 -17.82 -6.38 -12.30
C ASN A 37 -18.60 -5.95 -11.06
N ALA A 38 -19.74 -6.58 -10.79
CA ALA A 38 -20.59 -6.22 -9.67
C ALA A 38 -19.89 -6.45 -8.33
N ILE A 39 -19.91 -5.41 -7.49
CA ILE A 39 -19.58 -5.55 -6.07
C ILE A 39 -20.57 -6.55 -5.47
N TRP A 40 -20.05 -7.58 -4.80
CA TRP A 40 -20.85 -8.53 -4.03
C TRP A 40 -21.86 -7.81 -3.12
N CYS A 41 -23.09 -8.34 -3.01
CA CYS A 41 -24.16 -7.75 -2.18
C CYS A 41 -23.69 -7.40 -0.76
N GLN A 42 -22.81 -8.21 -0.17
CA GLN A 42 -22.22 -7.97 1.15
C GLN A 42 -21.39 -6.68 1.19
N ALA A 43 -20.59 -6.41 0.17
CA ALA A 43 -19.78 -5.19 0.08
C ALA A 43 -20.65 -3.95 -0.19
N ILE A 44 -21.74 -4.08 -0.96
CA ILE A 44 -22.76 -3.01 -1.10
C ILE A 44 -23.38 -2.70 0.26
N SER A 45 -23.80 -3.71 1.01
CA SER A 45 -24.41 -3.55 2.34
C SER A 45 -23.43 -2.94 3.35
N LYS A 46 -22.20 -3.43 3.40
CA LYS A 46 -21.14 -2.88 4.25
C LYS A 46 -20.91 -1.40 3.95
N ARG A 47 -20.81 -1.05 2.67
CA ARG A 47 -20.59 0.35 2.27
C ARG A 47 -21.81 1.23 2.56
N ARG A 48 -23.03 0.71 2.38
CA ARG A 48 -24.26 1.39 2.76
C ARG A 48 -24.29 1.73 4.26
N ASN A 49 -23.86 0.80 5.11
CA ASN A 49 -23.76 1.04 6.54
C ASN A 49 -22.73 2.12 6.89
N VAL A 50 -21.59 2.13 6.21
CA VAL A 50 -20.59 3.22 6.34
C VAL A 50 -21.22 4.58 6.02
N PHE A 51 -22.00 4.69 4.93
CA PHE A 51 -22.70 5.93 4.58
C PHE A 51 -23.83 6.29 5.56
N LYS A 52 -24.56 5.30 6.09
CA LYS A 52 -25.57 5.50 7.15
C LYS A 52 -24.96 6.06 8.44
N ASN A 53 -23.74 5.64 8.77
CA ASN A 53 -22.99 6.12 9.93
C ASN A 53 -22.40 7.54 9.74
N GLY A 54 -22.82 8.28 8.70
CA GLY A 54 -22.42 9.67 8.48
C GLY A 54 -21.13 9.84 7.66
N HIS A 55 -20.43 8.77 7.28
CA HIS A 55 -19.25 8.89 6.44
C HIS A 55 -19.63 9.23 4.99
N THR A 56 -19.33 10.44 4.54
CA THR A 56 -19.64 10.90 3.16
C THR A 56 -18.55 10.59 2.15
N ASN A 57 -17.34 10.21 2.61
CA ASN A 57 -16.20 10.03 1.75
C ASN A 57 -16.37 8.79 0.82
N ILE A 58 -16.16 9.00 -0.48
CA ILE A 58 -16.24 7.97 -1.52
C ILE A 58 -14.90 7.22 -1.62
N HIS A 59 -13.80 7.87 -1.28
CA HIS A 59 -12.47 7.27 -1.23
C HIS A 59 -12.37 6.25 -0.09
N GLU A 60 -11.36 5.40 -0.20
CA GLU A 60 -10.94 4.56 0.92
C GLU A 60 -10.23 5.47 1.92
N ALA A 61 -10.58 5.36 3.20
CA ALA A 61 -9.78 6.02 4.22
C ALA A 61 -8.38 5.39 4.17
N TYR A 62 -7.36 6.23 4.29
CA TYR A 62 -6.00 5.74 4.49
C TYR A 62 -6.00 4.80 5.70
N ARG A 63 -5.36 3.64 5.53
CA ARG A 63 -5.17 2.67 6.60
C ARG A 63 -3.68 2.52 6.79
N GLU A 64 -3.19 2.98 7.93
CA GLU A 64 -1.85 2.61 8.36
C GLU A 64 -1.81 1.09 8.49
N GLY A 65 -0.85 0.48 7.80
CA GLY A 65 -0.55 -0.94 8.00
C GLY A 65 -0.14 -1.19 9.45
N LYS A 66 -0.13 -2.46 9.85
CA LYS A 66 0.39 -2.83 11.18
C LYS A 66 1.84 -2.30 11.30
N PRO A 67 2.14 -1.43 12.29
CA PRO A 67 3.52 -1.03 12.51
C PRO A 67 4.34 -2.27 12.89
N SER A 68 5.52 -2.42 12.30
CA SER A 68 6.41 -3.53 12.65
C SER A 68 6.93 -3.30 14.07
N THR A 69 6.66 -4.24 14.97
CA THR A 69 7.06 -4.15 16.39
C THR A 69 8.59 -4.14 16.56
N SER A 70 9.33 -4.63 15.57
CA SER A 70 10.80 -4.66 15.55
C SER A 70 11.45 -3.28 15.36
N THR A 71 10.66 -2.25 15.04
CA THR A 71 11.19 -0.96 14.59
C THR A 71 11.10 0.10 15.69
N ASN A 72 11.65 -0.22 16.87
CA ASN A 72 11.83 0.73 17.97
C ASN A 72 12.98 1.71 17.66
N VAL A 73 12.92 2.93 18.21
CA VAL A 73 13.93 3.99 18.01
C VAL A 73 15.32 3.53 18.48
N GLU A 74 15.39 2.81 19.60
CA GLU A 74 16.63 2.24 20.14
C GLU A 74 17.28 1.25 19.16
N ILE A 75 16.47 0.39 18.56
CA ILE A 75 16.91 -0.60 17.57
C ILE A 75 17.46 0.08 16.32
N ILE A 76 16.79 1.14 15.85
CA ILE A 76 17.26 1.92 14.69
C ILE A 76 18.60 2.57 14.99
N ALA A 77 18.76 3.16 16.17
CA ALA A 77 20.00 3.81 16.58
C ALA A 77 21.16 2.80 16.65
N HIS A 78 20.91 1.62 17.24
CA HIS A 78 21.90 0.55 17.31
C HIS A 78 22.28 0.02 15.92
N VAL A 79 21.30 -0.20 15.04
CA VAL A 79 21.57 -0.55 13.64
C VAL A 79 22.41 0.54 12.98
N ASN A 80 22.09 1.82 13.15
CA ASN A 80 22.81 2.95 12.57
C ASN A 80 24.29 3.00 13.00
N GLU A 81 24.56 2.82 14.29
CA GLU A 81 25.93 2.75 14.83
C GLU A 81 26.73 1.59 14.23
N ARG A 82 26.08 0.43 14.05
CA ARG A 82 26.69 -0.72 13.36
C ARG A 82 27.00 -0.42 11.90
N ILE A 83 26.12 0.30 11.18
CA ILE A 83 26.38 0.66 9.77
C ILE A 83 27.59 1.60 9.65
N LEU A 84 27.69 2.56 10.56
CA LEU A 84 28.76 3.55 10.57
C LEU A 84 30.11 2.92 10.93
N SER A 85 30.12 1.92 11.81
CA SER A 85 31.35 1.22 12.21
C SER A 85 31.82 0.19 11.18
N ASN A 86 30.92 -0.56 10.52
CA ASN A 86 31.32 -1.54 9.51
C ASN A 86 30.22 -1.80 8.45
N ARG A 87 30.36 -1.20 7.27
CA ARG A 87 29.31 -1.19 6.22
C ARG A 87 28.94 -2.54 5.62
N HIS A 88 29.83 -3.54 5.62
CA HIS A 88 29.64 -4.79 4.86
C HIS A 88 29.21 -6.00 5.70
N VAL A 89 29.51 -6.04 7.02
CA VAL A 89 29.28 -7.20 7.90
C VAL A 89 27.92 -7.13 8.63
N MET A 90 27.11 -6.15 8.23
CA MET A 90 26.07 -5.56 9.06
C MET A 90 24.76 -6.36 9.14
N PHE A 91 24.30 -7.01 8.06
CA PHE A 91 22.94 -7.57 8.04
C PHE A 91 22.80 -8.82 8.90
N ASP A 92 23.72 -9.78 8.75
CA ASP A 92 23.63 -11.06 9.47
C ASP A 92 23.95 -10.89 10.94
N GLN A 93 24.96 -10.07 11.24
CA GLN A 93 25.38 -9.83 12.61
C GLN A 93 24.35 -8.99 13.38
N SER A 94 23.76 -7.96 12.76
CA SER A 94 22.70 -7.17 13.41
C SER A 94 21.40 -7.96 13.57
N ALA A 95 21.04 -8.83 12.63
CA ALA A 95 19.86 -9.69 12.75
C ALA A 95 19.98 -10.64 13.95
N ASN A 96 21.14 -11.27 14.11
CA ASN A 96 21.41 -12.19 15.22
C ASN A 96 21.51 -11.46 16.56
N GLU A 97 22.16 -10.30 16.62
CA GLU A 97 22.36 -9.55 17.87
C GLU A 97 21.08 -8.89 18.40
N LEU A 98 20.22 -8.39 17.50
CA LEU A 98 18.99 -7.69 17.87
C LEU A 98 17.78 -8.63 17.97
N ASP A 99 17.95 -9.92 17.64
CA ASP A 99 16.87 -10.91 17.50
C ASP A 99 15.76 -10.41 16.55
N ILE A 100 16.18 -9.87 15.39
CA ILE A 100 15.30 -9.30 14.38
C ILE A 100 15.49 -10.05 13.08
N SER A 101 14.39 -10.40 12.41
CA SER A 101 14.46 -11.01 11.08
C SER A 101 15.25 -10.14 10.10
N HIS A 102 16.08 -10.76 9.24
CA HIS A 102 16.83 -10.05 8.20
C HIS A 102 15.98 -9.06 7.38
N GLY A 103 14.73 -9.43 7.05
CA GLY A 103 13.80 -8.55 6.32
C GLY A 103 13.50 -7.23 7.04
N ASN A 104 13.42 -7.24 8.37
CA ASN A 104 13.24 -6.02 9.17
C ASN A 104 14.52 -5.19 9.25
N VAL A 105 15.72 -5.81 9.30
CA VAL A 105 17.00 -5.08 9.23
C VAL A 105 17.15 -4.38 7.87
N HIS A 106 16.81 -5.07 6.77
CA HIS A 106 16.73 -4.46 5.44
C HIS A 106 15.75 -3.30 5.41
N LYS A 107 14.54 -3.49 5.95
CA LYS A 107 13.51 -2.45 6.01
C LYS A 107 13.97 -1.22 6.79
N ILE A 108 14.61 -1.39 7.95
CA ILE A 108 15.18 -0.30 8.76
C ILE A 108 16.25 0.44 7.97
N THR A 109 17.18 -0.30 7.36
CA THR A 109 18.32 0.26 6.64
C THR A 109 17.87 1.11 5.44
N PHE A 110 16.90 0.60 4.67
CA PHE A 110 16.44 1.27 3.44
C PHE A 110 15.38 2.34 3.70
N GLU A 111 14.37 2.06 4.54
CA GLU A 111 13.27 3.00 4.75
C GLU A 111 13.57 4.07 5.78
N ARG A 112 14.43 3.80 6.78
CA ARG A 112 14.65 4.73 7.90
C ARG A 112 16.03 5.38 7.91
N LEU A 113 17.05 4.69 7.42
CA LEU A 113 18.42 5.21 7.37
C LEU A 113 18.80 5.75 5.98
N GLU A 114 17.88 5.64 5.00
CA GLU A 114 18.02 6.14 3.62
C GLU A 114 19.33 5.72 2.93
N ILE A 115 19.93 4.61 3.35
CA ILE A 115 21.16 4.12 2.72
C ILE A 115 20.76 3.48 1.40
N PRO A 116 21.18 4.01 0.24
CA PRO A 116 20.78 3.46 -1.04
C PRO A 116 21.32 2.05 -1.18
N ASP A 117 20.46 1.14 -1.62
CA ASP A 117 20.85 -0.23 -1.94
C ASP A 117 22.01 -0.20 -2.93
N VAL A 118 23.07 -0.93 -2.62
CA VAL A 118 24.24 -1.06 -3.49
C VAL A 118 23.80 -1.56 -4.87
N CYS A 119 22.79 -2.44 -4.91
CA CYS A 119 22.16 -2.88 -6.15
C CYS A 119 21.43 -1.74 -6.88
N SER A 120 20.75 -0.83 -6.19
CA SER A 120 20.12 0.35 -6.81
C SER A 120 21.15 1.28 -7.45
N LYS A 121 22.31 1.43 -6.81
CA LYS A 121 23.40 2.28 -7.30
C LYS A 121 24.05 1.69 -8.56
N LEU A 122 24.31 0.39 -8.55
CA LEU A 122 24.83 -0.36 -9.71
C LEU A 122 23.83 -0.42 -10.88
N ASN A 123 22.53 -0.46 -10.59
CA ASN A 123 21.47 -0.48 -11.60
C ASN A 123 21.30 0.87 -12.33
N SER A 124 21.58 2.00 -11.67
CA SER A 124 21.54 3.34 -12.30
C SER A 124 22.63 3.56 -13.35
N SER A 125 23.76 2.85 -13.22
CA SER A 125 24.91 2.93 -14.13
C SER A 125 24.82 1.98 -15.33
N ASN A 126 23.78 1.15 -15.42
CA ASN A 126 23.67 0.10 -16.44
C ASN A 126 22.46 0.33 -17.37
N PRO A 127 22.63 0.95 -18.55
CA PRO A 127 21.53 1.43 -19.41
C PRO A 127 20.69 0.32 -20.07
N LYS A 128 20.94 -0.95 -19.76
CA LYS A 128 20.23 -2.11 -20.30
C LYS A 128 19.47 -2.93 -19.24
N ASN A 129 19.40 -2.46 -17.99
CA ASN A 129 18.69 -3.17 -16.93
C ASN A 129 17.17 -2.88 -16.97
N PRO A 130 16.29 -3.88 -17.13
CA PRO A 130 14.83 -3.72 -17.13
C PRO A 130 14.23 -3.20 -15.80
N PHE A 131 14.97 -3.26 -14.68
CA PHE A 131 14.55 -2.71 -13.38
C PHE A 131 14.82 -1.20 -13.21
N SER A 132 15.56 -0.56 -14.12
CA SER A 132 15.82 0.89 -14.08
C SER A 132 14.55 1.73 -14.33
N ALA A 133 13.56 1.17 -15.02
CA ALA A 133 12.29 1.86 -15.31
C ALA A 133 11.43 2.09 -14.06
N SER A 134 11.60 1.29 -12.99
CA SER A 134 10.79 1.37 -11.76
C SER A 134 11.19 2.54 -10.85
N LEU A 135 12.45 2.97 -10.91
CA LEU A 135 13.00 4.06 -10.08
C LEU A 135 12.66 5.46 -10.60
N ASN A 136 12.29 5.59 -11.88
CA ASN A 136 11.87 6.87 -12.47
C ASN A 136 10.46 7.30 -12.05
N TYR A 137 9.63 6.41 -11.52
CA TYR A 137 8.27 6.76 -11.07
C TYR A 137 8.23 7.48 -9.71
N VAL A 138 9.27 7.34 -8.88
CA VAL A 138 9.30 7.96 -7.54
C VAL A 138 9.85 9.40 -7.58
N ASN A 139 10.68 9.74 -8.58
CA ASN A 139 11.37 11.03 -8.64
C ASN A 139 10.65 12.13 -9.45
N VAL A 140 9.40 11.90 -9.91
CA VAL A 140 8.62 12.90 -10.68
C VAL A 140 7.54 13.60 -9.83
N THR A 141 7.57 13.43 -8.50
CA THR A 141 6.66 14.17 -7.59
C THR A 141 7.40 14.92 -6.50
N LYS A 142 8.25 15.88 -6.91
CA LYS A 142 8.52 17.11 -6.17
C LYS A 142 8.62 18.27 -7.13
#